data_AF-A0A0N1B8U1-F1
#
_entry.id   AF-A0A0N1B8U1-F1
#
_cell.length_a   1.000
_cell.length_b   1.000
_cell.length_c   1.000
_cell.angle_alpha   90.00
_cell.angle_beta   90.00
_cell.angle_gamma   90.00
#
_symmetry.space_group_name_H-M   'P 1'
#
loop_
_entity.id
_entity.type
_entity.pdbx_description
1 polymer ?
#
loop_
_entity_poly.entity_id
_entity_poly.type
_entity_poly.pdbx_seq_one_letter_code
_entity_poly.pdbx_strand_id
1 'polypeptide(L)'
;MGELATRVAGPLGSWWRGTVIPSIEHRAVIAKVDDESSLTPRYAFMILMSAGIAVLGLLLSSPAVVIGAMLISPLMGPIIGLGFGMALVDGNEIRRTAMTLAGGVLLAVLFTALVVFFSPIKDITPEIAARTRPNLFDLLVALFSALAGAYAMIRGREGTIVGVAIATALMPPLATVGFGLATLNGTVFFGALLLFVTNLMTIAIAAAVMARLYGFGPKLTSRQSGVQAVIITAAFLALAIPLGYSLSQIAWEARAQRQARDVLAEQFPGQAKIDQLDIDFSSDPLIVRATILTPEYRTNAARLGEGALQKALGRPVKLSLDQFRVGTAAGDAEAAQLASASAREKASKERAAVAMVGREMAILAGVSPDAVLVDRDKRLAQVRATPLPGASLATYRALEQRMAQAEPQWQMQLIPPPLALPSIRFEGDEPSSAGATDLALAIWAARRTGLPVNVGGEGAAADYVLTKLREAGIKVQSNGSRNSDGSIPVDWAL
;
A
#
# COMPACT_ATOMS: atom_id res chain seq x y z
N MET A 1 -9.37 -36.26 -42.39
CA MET A 1 -9.68 -34.86 -42.00
C MET A 1 -8.73 -33.86 -42.66
N GLY A 2 -8.51 -33.96 -43.99
CA GLY A 2 -7.52 -33.13 -44.71
C GLY A 2 -8.12 -32.04 -45.61
N GLU A 3 -9.41 -32.14 -45.97
CA GLU A 3 -10.03 -31.26 -46.99
C GLU A 3 -10.89 -30.11 -46.43
N LEU A 4 -11.14 -30.07 -45.11
CA LEU A 4 -11.91 -28.98 -44.49
C LEU A 4 -11.03 -27.81 -44.01
N ALA A 5 -9.72 -28.02 -43.84
CA ALA A 5 -8.78 -26.98 -43.37
C ALA A 5 -8.31 -26.02 -44.49
N THR A 6 -8.56 -26.34 -45.76
CA THR A 6 -8.16 -25.51 -46.91
C THR A 6 -9.15 -24.41 -47.25
N ARG A 7 -10.40 -24.46 -46.74
CA ARG A 7 -11.46 -23.49 -47.06
C ARG A 7 -11.49 -22.23 -46.19
N VAL A 8 -10.64 -22.10 -45.16
CA VAL A 8 -10.61 -20.91 -44.29
C VAL A 8 -9.58 -19.85 -44.75
N ALA A 9 -8.71 -20.17 -45.72
CA ALA A 9 -7.70 -19.21 -46.17
C ALA A 9 -8.19 -18.42 -47.39
N GLY A 10 -8.85 -17.28 -47.15
CA GLY A 10 -9.06 -16.25 -48.17
C GLY A 10 -7.72 -15.69 -48.72
N PRO A 11 -7.76 -14.73 -49.67
CA PRO A 11 -6.56 -14.17 -50.32
C PRO A 11 -5.51 -13.61 -49.34
N LEU A 12 -5.91 -13.18 -48.15
CA LEU A 12 -4.98 -12.79 -47.08
C LEU A 12 -4.14 -13.96 -46.53
N GLY A 13 -4.73 -15.15 -46.36
CA GLY A 13 -4.06 -16.30 -45.77
C GLY A 13 -3.08 -16.99 -46.73
N SER A 14 -3.32 -16.90 -48.04
CA SER A 14 -2.36 -17.31 -49.07
C SER A 14 -1.24 -16.28 -49.22
N TRP A 15 -1.54 -14.98 -49.20
CA TRP A 15 -0.54 -13.91 -49.20
C TRP A 15 0.40 -13.98 -47.98
N TRP A 16 -0.15 -14.21 -46.78
CA TRP A 16 0.64 -14.33 -45.55
C TRP A 16 1.62 -15.51 -45.62
N ARG A 17 1.14 -16.68 -46.07
CA ARG A 17 1.97 -17.88 -46.20
C ARG A 17 2.96 -17.81 -47.37
N GLY A 18 2.62 -17.10 -48.45
CA GLY A 18 3.44 -16.98 -49.66
C GLY A 18 4.49 -15.87 -49.60
N THR A 19 4.24 -14.78 -48.86
CA THR A 19 5.10 -13.58 -48.88
C THR A 19 5.74 -13.30 -47.53
N VAL A 20 4.98 -13.41 -46.43
CA VAL A 20 5.43 -12.98 -45.10
C VAL A 20 6.28 -14.05 -44.42
N ILE A 21 5.81 -15.30 -44.35
CA ILE A 21 6.54 -16.40 -43.70
C ILE A 21 7.88 -16.72 -44.38
N PRO A 22 8.00 -16.76 -45.72
CA PRO A 22 9.27 -17.07 -46.38
C PRO A 22 10.33 -15.97 -46.22
N SER A 23 9.92 -14.74 -45.88
CA SER A 23 10.83 -13.60 -45.66
C SER A 23 11.54 -13.61 -44.30
N ILE A 24 11.36 -14.66 -43.50
CA ILE A 24 11.86 -14.78 -42.13
C ILE A 24 12.89 -15.90 -42.05
N GLU A 25 14.06 -15.60 -41.51
CA GLU A 25 15.08 -16.60 -41.21
C GLU A 25 14.80 -17.27 -39.86
N HIS A 26 13.95 -18.29 -39.84
CA HIS A 26 13.52 -18.95 -38.59
C HIS A 26 14.69 -19.45 -37.73
N ARG A 27 15.78 -19.94 -38.34
CA ARG A 27 16.96 -20.41 -37.58
C ARG A 27 17.69 -19.27 -36.87
N ALA A 28 17.87 -18.14 -37.55
CA ALA A 28 18.54 -16.98 -36.97
C ALA A 28 17.73 -16.41 -35.80
N VAL A 29 16.40 -16.33 -35.94
CA VAL A 29 15.50 -15.89 -34.88
C VAL A 29 15.57 -16.82 -33.65
N ILE A 30 15.50 -18.15 -33.85
CA ILE A 30 15.59 -19.11 -32.74
C ILE A 30 16.94 -19.03 -32.04
N ALA A 31 18.05 -18.99 -32.78
CA ALA A 31 19.38 -18.89 -32.19
C ALA A 31 19.54 -17.60 -31.36
N LYS A 32 18.95 -16.50 -31.82
CA LYS A 32 18.96 -15.23 -31.10
C LYS A 32 18.14 -15.27 -29.81
N VAL A 33 16.93 -15.83 -29.88
CA VAL A 33 16.07 -16.05 -28.71
C VAL A 33 16.80 -16.90 -27.66
N ASP A 34 17.49 -17.95 -28.09
CA ASP A 34 18.23 -18.89 -27.23
C ASP A 34 19.41 -18.22 -26.50
N ASP A 35 20.12 -17.31 -27.19
CA ASP A 35 21.21 -16.52 -26.61
C ASP A 35 20.70 -15.53 -25.55
N GLU A 36 19.62 -14.79 -25.86
CA GLU A 36 19.01 -13.80 -24.97
C GLU A 36 18.24 -14.42 -23.78
N SER A 37 17.86 -15.69 -23.87
CA SER A 37 17.10 -16.40 -22.83
C SER A 37 18.00 -17.14 -21.81
N SER A 38 19.31 -17.03 -21.97
CA SER A 38 20.31 -17.72 -21.15
C SER A 38 20.60 -17.04 -19.82
N LEU A 39 20.79 -17.83 -18.76
CA LEU A 39 21.20 -17.33 -17.45
C LEU A 39 22.71 -17.00 -17.47
N THR A 40 23.05 -15.74 -17.75
CA THR A 40 24.43 -15.26 -17.77
C THR A 40 24.76 -14.40 -16.54
N PRO A 41 26.04 -14.25 -16.17
CA PRO A 41 26.46 -13.29 -15.15
C PRO A 41 26.03 -11.85 -15.48
N ARG A 42 26.07 -11.49 -16.77
CA ARG A 42 25.57 -10.20 -17.28
C ARG A 42 24.08 -10.05 -16.98
N TYR A 43 23.27 -11.07 -17.27
CA TYR A 43 21.84 -11.08 -16.96
C TYR A 43 21.60 -10.86 -15.46
N ALA A 44 22.28 -11.62 -14.59
CA ALA A 44 22.14 -11.50 -13.14
C ALA A 44 22.51 -10.09 -12.64
N PHE A 45 23.62 -9.52 -13.13
CA PHE A 45 24.03 -8.17 -12.78
C PHE A 45 23.01 -7.11 -13.21
N MET A 46 22.51 -7.19 -14.44
CA MET A 46 21.51 -6.26 -14.96
C MET A 46 20.19 -6.36 -14.20
N ILE A 47 19.78 -7.57 -13.79
CA ILE A 47 18.63 -7.77 -12.91
C ILE A 47 18.82 -7.05 -11.58
N LEU A 48 19.97 -7.21 -10.92
CA LEU A 48 20.27 -6.55 -9.65
C LEU A 48 20.23 -5.02 -9.77
N MET A 49 20.87 -4.46 -10.80
CA MET A 49 20.88 -3.01 -11.04
C MET A 49 19.48 -2.49 -11.32
N SER A 50 18.74 -3.15 -12.20
CA SER A 50 17.36 -2.77 -12.53
C SER A 50 16.43 -2.86 -11.31
N ALA A 51 16.53 -3.94 -10.53
CA ALA A 51 15.76 -4.13 -9.29
C ALA A 51 16.09 -3.06 -8.24
N GLY A 52 17.38 -2.74 -8.05
CA GLY A 52 17.83 -1.68 -7.14
C GLY A 52 17.31 -0.30 -7.52
N ILE A 53 17.45 0.08 -8.80
CA ILE A 53 16.94 1.37 -9.29
C ILE A 53 15.41 1.41 -9.20
N ALA A 54 14.73 0.31 -9.50
CA ALA A 54 13.27 0.23 -9.40
C ALA A 54 12.79 0.46 -7.97
N VAL A 55 13.36 -0.24 -6.99
CA VAL A 55 12.93 -0.09 -5.59
C VAL A 55 13.26 1.28 -5.02
N LEU A 56 14.40 1.87 -5.38
CA LEU A 56 14.72 3.25 -5.02
C LEU A 56 13.75 4.24 -5.67
N GLY A 57 13.41 4.06 -6.94
CA GLY A 57 12.42 4.88 -7.65
C GLY A 57 11.03 4.78 -7.00
N LEU A 58 10.63 3.59 -6.57
CA LEU A 58 9.38 3.35 -5.85
C LEU A 58 9.38 4.06 -4.48
N LEU A 59 10.45 3.93 -3.69
CA LEU A 59 10.57 4.57 -2.38
C LEU A 59 10.64 6.10 -2.46
N LEU A 60 11.26 6.64 -3.51
CA LEU A 60 11.32 8.08 -3.78
C LEU A 60 10.05 8.62 -4.45
N SER A 61 9.07 7.76 -4.76
CA SER A 61 7.88 8.11 -5.52
C SER A 61 8.21 8.84 -6.84
N SER A 62 9.24 8.38 -7.57
CA SER A 62 9.74 9.00 -8.79
C SER A 62 9.46 8.13 -10.03
N PRO A 63 8.40 8.43 -10.80
CA PRO A 63 8.07 7.68 -12.01
C PRO A 63 9.22 7.62 -13.01
N ALA A 64 10.00 8.70 -13.14
CA ALA A 64 11.11 8.79 -14.08
C ALA A 64 12.24 7.79 -13.76
N VAL A 65 12.58 7.62 -12.48
CA VAL A 65 13.59 6.65 -12.04
C VAL A 65 13.08 5.23 -12.24
N VAL A 66 11.79 4.99 -11.94
CA VAL A 66 11.15 3.69 -12.19
C VAL A 66 11.18 3.36 -13.68
N ILE A 67 10.90 4.31 -14.57
CA ILE A 67 11.03 4.13 -16.02
C ILE A 67 12.48 3.80 -16.41
N GLY A 68 13.46 4.52 -15.86
CA GLY A 68 14.89 4.24 -16.07
C GLY A 68 15.28 2.80 -15.71
N ALA A 69 14.76 2.29 -14.58
CA ALA A 69 14.97 0.91 -14.17
C ALA A 69 14.40 -0.09 -15.17
N MET A 70 13.21 0.19 -15.73
CA MET A 70 12.58 -0.65 -16.74
C MET A 70 13.46 -0.74 -18.01
N LEU A 71 14.07 0.36 -18.47
CA LEU A 71 14.82 0.37 -19.74
C LEU A 71 15.97 -0.64 -19.81
N ILE A 72 16.56 -0.95 -18.65
CA ILE A 72 17.74 -1.79 -18.54
C ILE A 72 17.42 -3.23 -18.12
N SER A 73 16.15 -3.55 -17.84
CA SER A 73 15.75 -4.87 -17.37
C SER A 73 15.90 -5.94 -18.46
N PRO A 74 16.65 -7.03 -18.23
CA PRO A 74 16.85 -8.08 -19.22
C PRO A 74 15.75 -9.16 -19.20
N LEU A 75 14.63 -8.95 -18.49
CA LEU A 75 13.56 -9.95 -18.35
C LEU A 75 12.87 -10.31 -19.67
N MET A 76 12.94 -9.45 -20.69
CA MET A 76 12.29 -9.70 -21.98
C MET A 76 12.78 -10.99 -22.66
N GLY A 77 14.09 -11.23 -22.68
CA GLY A 77 14.69 -12.37 -23.38
C GLY A 77 14.13 -13.72 -22.92
N PRO A 78 14.25 -14.07 -21.62
CA PRO A 78 13.71 -15.32 -21.09
C PRO A 78 12.19 -15.49 -21.26
N ILE A 79 11.42 -14.40 -21.23
CA ILE A 79 9.96 -14.46 -21.39
C ILE A 79 9.56 -14.73 -22.83
N ILE A 80 10.23 -14.09 -23.80
CA ILE A 80 10.00 -14.39 -25.21
C ILE A 80 10.51 -15.79 -25.53
N GLY A 81 11.64 -16.21 -24.98
CA GLY A 81 12.14 -17.59 -25.07
C GLY A 81 11.14 -18.61 -24.56
N LEU A 82 10.49 -18.35 -23.42
CA LEU A 82 9.40 -19.18 -22.91
C LEU A 82 8.23 -19.27 -23.90
N GLY A 83 7.85 -18.14 -24.50
CA GLY A 83 6.83 -18.09 -25.56
C GLY A 83 7.20 -18.90 -26.81
N PHE A 84 8.44 -18.79 -27.29
CA PHE A 84 8.94 -19.56 -28.42
C PHE A 84 9.04 -21.06 -28.10
N GLY A 85 9.51 -21.43 -26.91
CA GLY A 85 9.51 -22.81 -26.45
C GLY A 85 8.11 -23.43 -26.45
N MET A 86 7.09 -22.65 -26.04
CA MET A 86 5.68 -23.06 -26.14
C MET A 86 5.21 -23.22 -27.59
N ALA A 87 5.56 -22.28 -28.49
CA ALA A 87 5.17 -22.35 -29.90
C ALA A 87 5.82 -23.51 -30.68
N LEU A 88 7.07 -23.83 -30.32
CA LEU A 88 7.87 -24.90 -30.92
C LEU A 88 7.60 -26.27 -30.28
N VAL A 89 6.89 -26.29 -29.14
CA VAL A 89 6.61 -27.52 -28.38
C VAL A 89 7.92 -28.16 -27.87
N ASP A 90 8.88 -27.32 -27.47
CA ASP A 90 10.20 -27.74 -26.97
C ASP A 90 10.25 -27.66 -25.44
N GLY A 91 10.12 -28.82 -24.78
CA GLY A 91 10.13 -28.91 -23.32
C GLY A 91 11.47 -28.54 -22.68
N ASN A 92 12.59 -28.74 -23.40
CA ASN A 92 13.90 -28.36 -22.88
C ASN A 92 14.05 -26.84 -22.86
N GLU A 93 13.62 -26.17 -23.94
CA GLU A 93 13.66 -24.72 -24.01
C GLU A 93 12.69 -24.07 -23.01
N ILE A 94 11.47 -24.61 -22.87
CA ILE A 94 10.52 -24.17 -21.84
C ILE A 94 11.15 -24.26 -20.44
N ARG A 95 11.76 -25.40 -20.10
CA ARG A 95 12.38 -25.60 -18.78
C ARG A 95 13.56 -24.66 -18.57
N ARG A 96 14.44 -24.52 -19.56
CA ARG A 96 15.63 -23.67 -19.50
C ARG A 96 15.25 -22.21 -19.28
N THR A 97 14.35 -21.68 -20.11
CA THR A 97 13.89 -20.29 -20.03
C THR A 97 13.07 -20.01 -18.77
N ALA A 98 12.23 -20.96 -18.33
CA ALA A 98 11.53 -20.87 -17.06
C ALA A 98 12.49 -20.85 -15.86
N MET A 99 13.58 -21.64 -15.88
CA MET A 99 14.61 -21.61 -14.85
C MET A 99 15.41 -20.30 -14.85
N THR A 100 15.79 -19.78 -16.03
CA THR A 100 16.44 -18.46 -16.14
C THR A 100 15.55 -17.36 -15.57
N LEU A 101 14.26 -17.38 -15.93
CA LEU A 101 13.28 -16.41 -15.46
C LEU A 101 13.07 -16.52 -13.95
N ALA A 102 12.86 -17.72 -13.42
CA ALA A 102 12.70 -17.96 -11.98
C ALA A 102 13.94 -17.50 -11.20
N GLY A 103 15.14 -17.76 -11.73
CA GLY A 103 16.39 -17.26 -11.14
C GLY A 103 16.46 -15.73 -11.11
N GLY A 104 16.09 -15.06 -12.21
CA GLY A 104 16.03 -13.60 -12.27
C GLY A 104 14.97 -12.99 -11.34
N VAL A 105 13.79 -13.59 -11.29
CA VAL A 105 12.69 -13.22 -10.38
C VAL A 105 13.12 -13.31 -8.92
N LEU A 106 13.69 -14.45 -8.54
CA LEU A 106 14.15 -14.69 -7.18
C LEU A 106 15.28 -13.73 -6.80
N LEU A 107 16.23 -13.51 -7.70
CA LEU A 107 17.33 -12.55 -7.48
C LEU A 107 16.82 -11.12 -7.28
N ALA A 108 15.89 -10.66 -8.14
CA ALA A 108 15.29 -9.33 -8.03
C ALA A 108 14.49 -9.15 -6.73
N VAL A 109 13.63 -10.11 -6.38
CA VAL A 109 12.79 -10.05 -5.17
C VAL A 109 13.64 -10.06 -3.91
N LEU A 110 14.62 -10.97 -3.81
CA LEU A 110 15.49 -11.03 -2.64
C LEU A 110 16.36 -9.77 -2.52
N PHE A 111 16.87 -9.25 -3.63
CA PHE A 111 17.69 -8.04 -3.61
C PHE A 111 16.88 -6.80 -3.24
N THR A 112 15.71 -6.61 -3.84
CA THR A 112 14.81 -5.50 -3.48
C THR A 112 14.33 -5.61 -2.03
N ALA A 113 14.01 -6.82 -1.56
CA ALA A 113 13.67 -7.04 -0.16
C ALA A 113 14.84 -6.68 0.78
N LEU A 114 16.07 -7.05 0.43
CA LEU A 114 17.27 -6.68 1.17
C LEU A 114 17.46 -5.16 1.24
N VAL A 115 17.33 -4.47 0.11
CA VAL A 115 17.43 -3.00 0.04
C VAL A 115 16.37 -2.32 0.91
N VAL A 116 15.11 -2.79 0.85
CA VAL A 116 14.00 -2.23 1.65
C VAL A 116 14.16 -2.56 3.13
N PHE A 117 14.69 -3.74 3.47
CA PHE A 117 14.91 -4.13 4.85
C PHE A 117 15.85 -3.15 5.58
N PHE A 118 16.93 -2.74 4.91
CA PHE A 118 17.88 -1.74 5.42
C PHE A 118 17.45 -0.29 5.20
N SER A 119 16.39 -0.03 4.43
CA SER A 119 15.88 1.32 4.21
C SER A 119 15.19 1.88 5.46
N PRO A 120 15.45 3.14 5.85
CA PRO A 120 14.67 3.83 6.88
C PRO A 120 13.26 4.23 6.39
N ILE A 121 13.05 4.29 5.07
CA ILE A 121 11.77 4.64 4.45
C ILE A 121 11.03 3.34 4.10
N LYS A 122 9.89 3.11 4.74
CA LYS A 122 9.02 1.93 4.54
C LYS A 122 7.55 2.30 4.28
N ASP A 123 7.30 3.59 4.02
CA ASP A 123 5.96 4.07 3.72
C ASP A 123 5.51 3.62 2.32
N ILE A 124 4.21 3.35 2.18
CA ILE A 124 3.61 3.02 0.90
C ILE A 124 3.49 4.30 0.08
N THR A 125 4.31 4.43 -0.96
CA THR A 125 4.23 5.53 -1.91
C THR A 125 3.09 5.32 -2.92
N PRO A 126 2.63 6.38 -3.61
CA PRO A 126 1.67 6.26 -4.71
C PRO A 126 2.12 5.28 -5.80
N GLU A 127 3.42 5.23 -6.11
CA GLU A 127 3.98 4.31 -7.10
C GLU A 127 3.89 2.84 -6.65
N ILE A 128 4.08 2.57 -5.35
CA ILE A 128 3.91 1.23 -4.78
C ILE A 128 2.44 0.84 -4.82
N ALA A 129 1.54 1.72 -4.34
CA ALA A 129 0.10 1.48 -4.30
C ALA A 129 -0.50 1.23 -5.71
N ALA A 130 0.00 1.92 -6.73
CA ALA A 130 -0.42 1.70 -8.12
C ALA A 130 -0.11 0.28 -8.62
N ARG A 131 0.85 -0.43 -8.01
CA ARG A 131 1.26 -1.79 -8.41
C ARG A 131 0.65 -2.89 -7.55
N THR A 132 -0.22 -2.57 -6.60
CA THR A 132 -0.89 -3.57 -5.75
C THR A 132 -2.27 -4.00 -6.25
N ARG A 133 -2.85 -3.27 -7.21
CA ARG A 133 -4.17 -3.56 -7.77
C ARG A 133 -4.02 -3.90 -9.26
N PRO A 134 -4.27 -5.14 -9.70
CA PRO A 134 -4.25 -5.49 -11.11
C PRO A 134 -5.27 -4.67 -11.91
N ASN A 135 -4.89 -4.19 -13.09
CA ASN A 135 -5.76 -3.39 -13.94
C ASN A 135 -5.88 -3.98 -15.35
N LEU A 136 -7.07 -3.90 -15.95
CA LEU A 136 -7.32 -4.31 -17.33
C LEU A 136 -6.41 -3.56 -18.32
N PHE A 137 -6.18 -2.27 -18.08
CA PHE A 137 -5.34 -1.46 -18.94
C PHE A 137 -3.87 -1.89 -18.90
N ASP A 138 -3.35 -2.24 -17.72
CA ASP A 138 -1.99 -2.77 -17.58
C ASP A 138 -1.83 -4.07 -18.37
N LEU A 139 -2.86 -4.92 -18.33
CA LEU A 139 -2.87 -6.17 -19.08
C LEU A 139 -2.92 -5.96 -20.60
N LEU A 140 -3.72 -4.99 -21.07
CA LEU A 140 -3.76 -4.63 -22.49
C LEU A 140 -2.42 -4.04 -22.94
N VAL A 141 -1.80 -3.19 -22.12
CA VAL A 141 -0.46 -2.66 -22.38
C VAL A 141 0.56 -3.79 -22.46
N ALA A 142 0.53 -4.74 -21.54
CA ALA A 142 1.40 -5.92 -21.58
C ALA A 142 1.17 -6.77 -22.85
N LEU A 143 -0.09 -6.99 -23.24
CA LEU A 143 -0.45 -7.73 -24.45
C LEU A 143 0.09 -7.05 -25.72
N PHE A 144 -0.21 -5.76 -25.92
CA PHE A 144 0.24 -5.04 -27.12
C PHE A 144 1.76 -4.91 -27.16
N SER A 145 2.41 -4.68 -26.00
CA SER A 145 3.87 -4.65 -25.88
C SER A 145 4.50 -5.99 -26.23
N ALA A 146 3.89 -7.10 -25.81
CA ALA A 146 4.34 -8.44 -26.15
C ALA A 146 4.19 -8.78 -27.63
N LEU A 147 3.05 -8.40 -28.24
CA LEU A 147 2.84 -8.57 -29.68
C LEU A 147 3.89 -7.78 -30.49
N ALA A 148 4.14 -6.52 -30.09
CA ALA A 148 5.18 -5.70 -30.70
C ALA A 148 6.59 -6.31 -30.49
N GLY A 149 6.87 -6.83 -29.29
CA GLY A 149 8.15 -7.47 -28.93
C GLY A 149 8.44 -8.71 -29.72
N ALA A 150 7.46 -9.62 -29.77
CA ALA A 150 7.56 -10.83 -30.56
C ALA A 150 7.71 -10.49 -32.06
N TYR A 151 6.95 -9.51 -32.57
CA TYR A 151 7.10 -9.06 -33.95
C TYR A 151 8.50 -8.50 -34.24
N ALA A 152 9.01 -7.62 -33.39
CA ALA A 152 10.33 -7.01 -33.53
C ALA A 152 11.44 -8.07 -33.53
N MET A 153 11.36 -9.04 -32.61
CA MET A 153 12.29 -10.16 -32.51
C MET A 153 12.23 -11.07 -33.75
N ILE A 154 11.03 -11.43 -34.21
CA ILE A 154 10.83 -12.25 -35.41
C ILE A 154 11.38 -11.56 -36.67
N ARG A 155 11.25 -10.24 -36.76
CA ARG A 155 11.73 -9.45 -37.91
C ARG A 155 13.19 -9.01 -37.79
N GLY A 156 13.89 -9.37 -36.71
CA GLY A 156 15.26 -8.94 -36.45
C GLY A 156 15.41 -7.42 -36.31
N ARG A 157 14.33 -6.71 -35.94
CA ARG A 157 14.26 -5.25 -35.77
C ARG A 157 13.99 -4.90 -34.32
N GLU A 158 14.76 -5.45 -33.41
CA GLU A 158 14.70 -5.08 -32.00
C GLU A 158 15.12 -3.63 -31.84
N GLY A 159 14.13 -2.78 -31.57
CA GLY A 159 14.38 -1.46 -31.01
C GLY A 159 14.39 -1.56 -29.50
N THR A 160 15.28 -0.82 -28.85
CA THR A 160 15.30 -0.61 -27.40
C THR A 160 13.90 -0.29 -26.86
N ILE A 161 13.11 0.46 -27.64
CA ILE A 161 11.74 0.90 -27.35
C ILE A 161 10.79 -0.27 -27.01
N VAL A 162 10.94 -1.44 -27.64
CA VAL A 162 10.01 -2.55 -27.42
C VAL A 162 10.37 -3.34 -26.16
N GLY A 163 11.67 -3.49 -25.87
CA GLY A 163 12.14 -4.05 -24.60
C GLY A 163 11.77 -3.17 -23.41
N VAL A 164 11.78 -1.86 -23.59
CA VAL A 164 11.27 -0.90 -22.62
C VAL A 164 9.80 -1.17 -22.29
N ALA A 165 8.94 -1.33 -23.30
CA ALA A 165 7.50 -1.52 -23.11
C ALA A 165 7.17 -2.84 -22.39
N ILE A 166 7.94 -3.91 -22.60
CA ILE A 166 7.79 -5.17 -21.86
C ILE A 166 8.29 -5.03 -20.42
N ALA A 167 9.45 -4.38 -20.24
CA ALA A 167 10.03 -4.19 -18.94
C ALA A 167 9.18 -3.28 -18.02
N THR A 168 8.40 -2.36 -18.57
CA THR A 168 7.47 -1.50 -17.81
C THR A 168 6.39 -2.28 -17.07
N ALA A 169 6.01 -3.43 -17.60
CA ALA A 169 4.99 -4.29 -17.03
C ALA A 169 5.52 -5.24 -15.96
N LEU A 170 6.85 -5.39 -15.79
CA LEU A 170 7.43 -6.51 -15.03
C LEU A 170 8.33 -6.09 -13.87
N MET A 171 9.30 -5.20 -14.10
CA MET A 171 10.31 -4.89 -13.08
C MET A 171 9.72 -4.15 -11.86
N PRO A 172 8.85 -3.13 -12.01
CA PRO A 172 8.28 -2.44 -10.85
C PRO A 172 7.38 -3.35 -10.00
N PRO A 173 6.44 -4.14 -10.57
CA PRO A 173 5.69 -5.11 -9.77
C PRO A 173 6.59 -6.07 -9.00
N LEU A 174 7.68 -6.55 -9.62
CA LEU A 174 8.64 -7.44 -8.99
C LEU A 174 9.40 -6.77 -7.83
N ALA A 175 9.79 -5.51 -7.99
CA ALA A 175 10.35 -4.70 -6.90
C ALA A 175 9.34 -4.45 -5.77
N THR A 176 8.06 -4.23 -6.11
CA THR A 176 6.97 -4.10 -5.14
C THR A 176 6.71 -5.41 -4.38
N VAL A 177 6.88 -6.57 -5.01
CA VAL A 177 6.85 -7.88 -4.32
C VAL A 177 7.96 -7.95 -3.27
N GLY A 178 9.19 -7.55 -3.60
CA GLY A 178 10.28 -7.50 -2.63
C GLY A 178 10.03 -6.50 -1.50
N PHE A 179 9.44 -5.34 -1.80
CA PHE A 179 9.00 -4.39 -0.78
C PHE A 179 7.94 -5.00 0.16
N GLY A 180 6.92 -5.66 -0.39
CA GLY A 180 5.89 -6.35 0.39
C GLY A 180 6.46 -7.46 1.26
N LEU A 181 7.45 -8.21 0.76
CA LEU A 181 8.18 -9.23 1.51
C LEU A 181 8.97 -8.63 2.67
N ALA A 182 9.69 -7.54 2.44
CA ALA A 182 10.50 -6.87 3.47
C ALA A 182 9.68 -6.16 4.55
N THR A 183 8.48 -5.68 4.20
CA THR A 183 7.57 -4.99 5.12
C THR A 183 6.54 -5.90 5.79
N LEU A 184 6.55 -7.20 5.46
CA LEU A 184 5.54 -8.18 5.88
C LEU A 184 4.09 -7.77 5.53
N ASN A 185 3.93 -6.93 4.50
CA ASN A 185 2.62 -6.46 4.06
C ASN A 185 2.04 -7.43 3.02
N GLY A 186 1.20 -8.35 3.49
CA GLY A 186 0.56 -9.37 2.65
C GLY A 186 -0.25 -8.78 1.49
N THR A 187 -0.96 -7.67 1.70
CA THR A 187 -1.77 -7.02 0.66
C THR A 187 -0.89 -6.51 -0.48
N VAL A 188 0.22 -5.84 -0.16
CA VAL A 188 1.18 -5.35 -1.18
C VAL A 188 1.84 -6.51 -1.90
N PHE A 189 2.29 -7.52 -1.14
CA PHE A 189 2.97 -8.70 -1.67
C PHE A 189 2.11 -9.47 -2.66
N PHE A 190 0.91 -9.91 -2.27
CA PHE A 190 0.05 -10.71 -3.12
C PHE A 190 -0.53 -9.91 -4.29
N GLY A 191 -0.86 -8.63 -4.08
CA GLY A 191 -1.35 -7.75 -5.14
C GLY A 191 -0.33 -7.54 -6.25
N ALA A 192 0.92 -7.24 -5.89
CA ALA A 192 2.00 -7.04 -6.86
C ALA A 192 2.45 -8.36 -7.51
N LEU A 193 2.44 -9.46 -6.76
CA LEU A 193 2.75 -10.79 -7.29
C LEU A 193 1.72 -11.21 -8.34
N LEU A 194 0.43 -10.98 -8.07
CA LEU A 194 -0.64 -11.26 -9.01
C LEU A 194 -0.45 -10.45 -10.30
N LEU A 195 -0.22 -9.13 -10.19
CA LEU A 195 0.06 -8.26 -11.33
C LEU A 195 1.28 -8.73 -12.15
N PHE A 196 2.37 -9.12 -11.47
CA PHE A 196 3.56 -9.66 -12.12
C PHE A 196 3.25 -10.95 -12.90
N VAL A 197 2.59 -11.92 -12.25
CA VAL A 197 2.24 -13.21 -12.87
C VAL A 197 1.31 -13.01 -14.05
N THR A 198 0.28 -12.18 -13.94
CA THR A 198 -0.66 -11.94 -15.03
C THR A 198 0.01 -11.31 -16.24
N ASN A 199 0.92 -10.35 -16.02
CA ASN A 199 1.68 -9.72 -17.08
C ASN A 199 2.64 -10.72 -17.74
N LEU A 200 3.38 -11.48 -16.92
CA LEU A 200 4.28 -12.52 -17.41
C LEU A 200 3.55 -13.53 -18.31
N MET A 201 2.41 -14.06 -17.85
CA MET A 201 1.59 -15.02 -18.60
C MET A 201 1.09 -14.44 -19.91
N THR A 202 0.59 -13.20 -19.86
CA THR A 202 0.10 -12.49 -21.06
C THR A 202 1.20 -12.34 -22.09
N ILE A 203 2.40 -11.93 -21.67
CA ILE A 203 3.53 -11.73 -22.57
C ILE A 203 3.99 -13.07 -23.17
N ALA A 204 4.15 -14.12 -22.36
CA ALA A 204 4.58 -15.43 -22.83
C ALA A 204 3.58 -16.06 -23.81
N ILE A 205 2.27 -15.99 -23.52
CA ILE A 205 1.22 -16.50 -24.41
C ILE A 205 1.16 -15.69 -25.71
N ALA A 206 1.22 -14.36 -25.63
CA ALA A 206 1.22 -13.51 -26.82
C ALA A 206 2.43 -13.77 -27.73
N ALA A 207 3.62 -13.96 -27.14
CA ALA A 207 4.82 -14.35 -27.87
C ALA A 207 4.65 -15.73 -28.54
N ALA A 208 4.07 -16.71 -27.84
CA ALA A 208 3.79 -18.02 -28.41
C ALA A 208 2.80 -17.96 -29.60
N VAL A 209 1.73 -17.18 -29.46
CA VAL A 209 0.75 -16.95 -30.54
C VAL A 209 1.43 -16.30 -31.75
N MET A 210 2.23 -15.26 -31.53
CA MET A 210 2.96 -14.57 -32.60
C MET A 210 3.93 -15.50 -33.31
N ALA A 211 4.76 -16.24 -32.56
CA ALA A 211 5.66 -17.24 -33.15
C ALA A 211 4.87 -18.24 -34.01
N ARG A 212 3.71 -18.71 -33.52
CA ARG A 212 2.84 -19.63 -34.28
C ARG A 212 2.32 -19.00 -35.58
N LEU A 213 1.88 -17.74 -35.55
CA LEU A 213 1.38 -16.99 -36.71
C LEU A 213 2.46 -16.77 -37.79
N TYR A 214 3.72 -16.66 -37.38
CA TYR A 214 4.87 -16.50 -38.28
C TYR A 214 5.50 -17.83 -38.72
N GLY A 215 4.81 -18.95 -38.47
CA GLY A 215 5.22 -20.26 -38.97
C GLY A 215 6.31 -20.93 -38.14
N PHE A 216 6.62 -20.43 -36.94
CA PHE A 216 7.35 -21.18 -35.93
C PHE A 216 6.41 -22.26 -35.40
N GLY A 217 6.77 -23.50 -35.65
CA GLY A 217 5.94 -24.65 -35.32
C GLY A 217 6.77 -25.90 -35.26
N PRO A 218 6.20 -27.02 -34.76
CA PRO A 218 6.91 -28.28 -34.66
C PRO A 218 7.18 -28.81 -36.07
N LYS A 219 8.31 -28.41 -36.65
CA LYS A 219 8.87 -29.01 -37.86
C LYS A 219 9.82 -30.11 -37.41
N LEU A 220 9.27 -31.32 -37.26
CA LEU A 220 9.96 -32.60 -37.43
C LEU A 220 11.26 -32.78 -36.62
N THR A 221 11.13 -33.06 -35.32
CA THR A 221 12.12 -33.91 -34.64
C THR A 221 11.45 -35.27 -34.39
N SER A 222 11.98 -36.34 -34.98
CA SER A 222 11.38 -37.69 -35.02
C SER A 222 11.26 -38.42 -33.66
N ARG A 223 11.40 -37.69 -32.55
CA ARG A 223 11.36 -38.19 -31.16
C ARG A 223 10.24 -37.61 -30.29
N GLN A 224 9.39 -36.71 -30.80
CA GLN A 224 8.36 -36.08 -29.97
C GLN A 224 7.10 -36.95 -29.87
N SER A 225 7.07 -37.76 -28.81
CA SER A 225 5.90 -38.53 -28.35
C SER A 225 4.69 -37.61 -28.15
N GLY A 226 3.48 -38.08 -28.49
CA GLY A 226 2.22 -37.38 -28.19
C GLY A 226 2.09 -36.96 -26.72
N VAL A 227 2.82 -37.61 -25.81
CA VAL A 227 2.94 -37.23 -24.40
C VAL A 227 3.57 -35.84 -24.23
N GLN A 228 4.57 -35.46 -25.02
CA GLN A 228 5.19 -34.13 -24.96
C GLN A 228 4.21 -33.03 -25.42
N ALA A 229 3.43 -33.30 -26.46
CA ALA A 229 2.36 -32.39 -26.90
C ALA A 229 1.25 -32.24 -25.85
N VAL A 230 0.89 -33.33 -25.17
CA VAL A 230 -0.06 -33.32 -24.04
C VAL A 230 0.50 -32.52 -22.86
N ILE A 231 1.76 -32.74 -22.46
CA ILE A 231 2.41 -32.00 -21.35
C ILE A 231 2.46 -30.50 -21.66
N ILE A 232 2.77 -30.11 -22.90
CA ILE A 232 2.90 -28.71 -23.27
C ILE A 232 1.53 -28.03 -23.43
N THR A 233 0.53 -28.75 -23.92
CA THR A 233 -0.86 -28.28 -23.92
C THR A 233 -1.39 -28.15 -22.49
N ALA A 234 -1.04 -29.08 -21.60
CA ALA A 234 -1.35 -29.00 -20.18
C ALA A 234 -0.63 -27.81 -19.52
N ALA A 235 0.63 -27.54 -19.87
CA ALA A 235 1.36 -26.35 -19.41
C ALA A 235 0.68 -25.06 -19.90
N PHE A 236 0.31 -24.98 -21.18
CA PHE A 236 -0.43 -23.84 -21.73
C PHE A 236 -1.76 -23.62 -21.00
N LEU A 237 -2.53 -24.68 -20.74
CA LEU A 237 -3.77 -24.63 -19.96
C LEU A 237 -3.50 -24.19 -18.50
N ALA A 238 -2.45 -24.70 -17.87
CA ALA A 238 -2.07 -24.34 -16.51
C ALA A 238 -1.72 -22.84 -16.39
N LEU A 239 -1.13 -22.24 -17.43
CA LEU A 239 -0.86 -20.80 -17.49
C LEU A 239 -2.10 -19.97 -17.86
N ALA A 240 -2.99 -20.53 -18.69
CA ALA A 240 -4.22 -19.88 -19.13
C ALA A 240 -5.29 -19.80 -18.03
N ILE A 241 -5.36 -20.78 -17.11
CA ILE A 241 -6.37 -20.80 -16.04
C ILE A 241 -6.24 -19.60 -15.08
N PRO A 242 -5.07 -19.31 -14.46
CA PRO A 242 -4.91 -18.15 -13.59
C PRO A 242 -5.14 -16.82 -14.33
N LEU A 243 -4.72 -16.74 -15.59
CA LEU A 243 -4.96 -15.57 -16.42
C LEU A 243 -6.45 -15.38 -16.69
N GLY A 244 -7.18 -16.44 -17.01
CA GLY A 244 -8.63 -16.43 -17.19
C GLY A 244 -9.36 -16.03 -15.91
N TYR A 245 -8.93 -16.56 -14.76
CA TYR A 245 -9.46 -16.17 -13.46
C TYR A 245 -9.23 -14.68 -13.18
N SER A 246 -7.99 -14.19 -13.33
CA SER A 246 -7.67 -12.78 -13.12
C SER A 246 -8.43 -11.86 -14.08
N LEU A 247 -8.52 -12.22 -15.36
CA LEU A 247 -9.33 -11.49 -16.34
C LEU A 247 -10.80 -11.43 -15.93
N SER A 248 -11.35 -12.54 -15.43
CA SER A 248 -12.73 -12.59 -14.95
C SER A 248 -12.94 -11.70 -13.73
N GLN A 249 -11.98 -11.68 -12.80
CA GLN A 249 -11.99 -10.83 -11.61
C GLN A 249 -11.91 -9.35 -12.00
N ILE A 250 -10.94 -8.96 -12.82
CA ILE A 250 -10.78 -7.58 -13.31
C ILE A 250 -12.03 -7.13 -14.07
N ALA A 251 -12.59 -8.00 -14.92
CA ALA A 251 -13.81 -7.68 -15.67
C ALA A 251 -15.04 -7.56 -14.76
N TRP A 252 -15.10 -8.33 -13.68
CA TRP A 252 -16.13 -8.20 -12.66
C TRP A 252 -15.97 -6.91 -11.87
N GLU A 253 -14.77 -6.56 -11.41
CA GLU A 253 -14.47 -5.30 -10.72
C GLU A 253 -14.82 -4.07 -11.58
N ALA A 254 -14.45 -4.08 -12.87
CA ALA A 254 -14.77 -3.02 -13.82
C ALA A 254 -16.28 -2.93 -14.15
N ARG A 255 -17.02 -4.04 -14.04
CA ARG A 255 -18.49 -4.04 -14.17
C ARG A 255 -19.15 -3.57 -12.89
N ALA A 256 -18.69 -4.05 -11.74
CA ALA A 256 -19.14 -3.65 -10.42
C ALA A 256 -19.00 -2.14 -10.22
N GLN A 257 -17.87 -1.55 -10.62
CA GLN A 257 -17.65 -0.11 -10.52
C GLN A 257 -18.62 0.70 -11.40
N ARG A 258 -18.91 0.23 -12.62
CA ARG A 258 -19.92 0.85 -13.51
C ARG A 258 -21.31 0.74 -12.91
N GLN A 259 -21.70 -0.46 -12.51
CA GLN A 259 -23.02 -0.72 -11.93
C GLN A 259 -23.24 0.06 -10.63
N ALA A 260 -22.21 0.16 -9.78
CA ALA A 260 -22.28 0.97 -8.57
C ALA A 260 -22.46 2.46 -8.89
N ARG A 261 -21.78 2.96 -9.93
CA ARG A 261 -21.95 4.33 -10.40
C ARG A 261 -23.35 4.59 -10.93
N ASP A 262 -23.91 3.66 -11.69
CA ASP A 262 -25.25 3.76 -12.25
C ASP A 262 -26.32 3.73 -11.14
N VAL A 263 -26.21 2.79 -10.20
CA VAL A 263 -27.11 2.69 -9.03
C VAL A 263 -27.04 3.96 -8.18
N LEU A 264 -25.84 4.48 -7.90
CA LEU A 264 -25.70 5.73 -7.15
C LEU A 264 -26.26 6.92 -7.96
N ALA A 265 -26.05 6.98 -9.28
CA ALA A 265 -26.62 8.05 -10.10
C ALA A 265 -28.16 8.05 -10.09
N GLU A 266 -28.79 6.88 -10.11
CA GLU A 266 -30.25 6.74 -10.03
C GLU A 266 -30.84 7.19 -8.68
N GLN A 267 -30.10 7.01 -7.58
CA GLN A 267 -30.53 7.42 -6.24
C GLN A 267 -30.50 8.95 -6.04
N PHE A 268 -29.74 9.67 -6.87
CA PHE A 268 -29.60 11.13 -6.83
C PHE A 268 -30.09 11.79 -8.14
N PRO A 269 -31.42 11.79 -8.40
CA PRO A 269 -31.97 12.50 -9.55
C PRO A 269 -31.78 14.02 -9.40
N GLY A 270 -31.18 14.67 -10.41
CA GLY A 270 -30.90 16.12 -10.45
C GLY A 270 -29.49 16.45 -10.95
N GLN A 271 -28.98 17.66 -10.70
CA GLN A 271 -27.58 18.08 -11.02
C GLN A 271 -26.53 17.42 -10.11
N ALA A 272 -26.82 16.25 -9.53
CA ALA A 272 -25.90 15.58 -8.64
C ALA A 272 -24.75 14.94 -9.44
N LYS A 273 -23.51 15.18 -9.00
CA LYS A 273 -22.31 14.65 -9.65
C LYS A 273 -21.56 13.77 -8.67
N ILE A 274 -21.27 12.54 -9.09
CA ILE A 274 -20.38 11.64 -8.36
C ILE A 274 -18.95 12.12 -8.61
N ASP A 275 -18.30 12.65 -7.57
CA ASP A 275 -16.93 13.17 -7.63
C ASP A 275 -15.92 12.03 -7.46
N GLN A 276 -16.12 11.19 -6.44
CA GLN A 276 -15.28 10.03 -6.18
C GLN A 276 -16.13 8.79 -5.89
N LEU A 277 -15.68 7.65 -6.43
CA LEU A 277 -16.23 6.33 -6.15
C LEU A 277 -15.05 5.35 -6.05
N ASP A 278 -14.70 4.98 -4.83
CA ASP A 278 -13.71 3.94 -4.53
C ASP A 278 -14.43 2.72 -3.95
N ILE A 279 -14.15 1.55 -4.50
CA ILE A 279 -14.70 0.29 -4.02
C ILE A 279 -13.53 -0.55 -3.52
N ASP A 280 -13.56 -0.87 -2.24
CA ASP A 280 -12.62 -1.81 -1.66
C ASP A 280 -13.11 -3.23 -1.91
N PHE A 281 -12.57 -3.85 -2.96
CA PHE A 281 -12.86 -5.24 -3.32
C PHE A 281 -12.18 -6.27 -2.41
N SER A 282 -11.24 -5.83 -1.56
CA SER A 282 -10.47 -6.70 -0.67
C SER A 282 -11.15 -6.93 0.69
N SER A 283 -12.14 -6.12 1.05
CA SER A 283 -12.89 -6.24 2.29
C SER A 283 -14.13 -7.14 2.13
N ASP A 284 -14.45 -7.91 3.15
CA ASP A 284 -15.73 -8.62 3.29
C ASP A 284 -16.43 -8.14 4.58
N PRO A 285 -17.53 -7.38 4.50
CA PRO A 285 -18.26 -6.96 3.29
C PRO A 285 -17.53 -5.90 2.43
N LEU A 286 -17.93 -5.76 1.17
CA LEU A 286 -17.37 -4.78 0.23
C LEU A 286 -17.59 -3.35 0.75
N ILE A 287 -16.53 -2.55 0.89
CA ILE A 287 -16.68 -1.16 1.32
C ILE A 287 -16.73 -0.26 0.09
N VAL A 288 -17.86 0.41 -0.11
CA VAL A 288 -18.03 1.42 -1.17
C VAL A 288 -17.94 2.80 -0.53
N ARG A 289 -16.94 3.58 -0.94
CA ARG A 289 -16.77 4.99 -0.54
C ARG A 289 -17.15 5.88 -1.72
N ALA A 290 -18.18 6.69 -1.54
CA ALA A 290 -18.65 7.60 -2.58
C ALA A 290 -18.77 9.02 -2.05
N THR A 291 -18.25 9.97 -2.83
CA THR A 291 -18.41 11.41 -2.59
C THR A 291 -19.32 11.98 -3.65
N ILE A 292 -20.46 12.52 -3.24
CA ILE A 292 -21.51 13.04 -4.14
C ILE A 292 -21.72 14.53 -3.89
N LEU A 293 -21.58 15.30 -4.96
CA LEU A 293 -21.95 16.70 -5.00
C LEU A 293 -23.45 16.76 -5.34
N THR A 294 -24.29 17.23 -4.42
CA THR A 294 -25.76 17.23 -4.57
C THR A 294 -26.35 18.59 -4.18
N PRO A 295 -27.38 19.12 -4.87
CA PRO A 295 -28.03 20.38 -4.48
C PRO A 295 -28.74 20.32 -3.11
N GLU A 296 -29.18 19.12 -2.72
CA GLU A 296 -29.90 18.84 -1.48
C GLU A 296 -29.35 17.58 -0.80
N TYR A 297 -29.20 17.63 0.53
CA TYR A 297 -28.80 16.48 1.33
C TYR A 297 -29.93 15.47 1.46
N ARG A 298 -29.64 14.20 1.19
CA ARG A 298 -30.59 13.09 1.41
C ARG A 298 -30.14 12.20 2.56
N THR A 299 -30.88 12.22 3.67
CA THR A 299 -30.57 11.44 4.89
C THR A 299 -30.74 9.93 4.72
N ASN A 300 -31.64 9.49 3.84
CA ASN A 300 -31.90 8.05 3.60
C ASN A 300 -31.09 7.46 2.43
N ALA A 301 -30.31 8.27 1.71
CA ALA A 301 -29.63 7.82 0.50
C ALA A 301 -28.52 6.78 0.78
N ALA A 302 -27.88 6.82 1.95
CA ALA A 302 -26.90 5.81 2.34
C ALA A 302 -27.54 4.41 2.48
N ARG A 303 -28.66 4.28 3.22
CA ARG A 303 -29.35 2.98 3.38
C ARG A 303 -30.00 2.47 2.10
N LEU A 304 -30.63 3.36 1.32
CA LEU A 304 -31.24 2.98 0.04
C LEU A 304 -30.18 2.58 -0.99
N GLY A 305 -29.07 3.33 -1.04
CA GLY A 305 -27.91 3.03 -1.86
C GLY A 305 -27.26 1.70 -1.48
N GLU A 306 -27.09 1.43 -0.19
CA GLU A 306 -26.54 0.15 0.31
C GLU A 306 -27.38 -1.05 -0.13
N GLY A 307 -28.71 -1.00 0.05
CA GLY A 307 -29.61 -2.08 -0.37
C GLY A 307 -29.68 -2.26 -1.89
N ALA A 308 -29.63 -1.17 -2.66
CA ALA A 308 -29.60 -1.22 -4.11
C ALA A 308 -28.26 -1.76 -4.64
N LEU A 309 -27.14 -1.34 -4.05
CA LEU A 309 -25.80 -1.84 -4.35
C LEU A 309 -25.66 -3.32 -3.99
N GLN A 310 -26.22 -3.78 -2.87
CA GLN A 310 -26.21 -5.19 -2.50
C GLN A 310 -26.96 -6.06 -3.51
N LYS A 311 -28.13 -5.60 -3.99
CA LYS A 311 -28.89 -6.29 -5.05
C LYS A 311 -28.15 -6.29 -6.39
N ALA A 312 -27.52 -5.17 -6.73
CA ALA A 312 -26.80 -4.99 -7.98
C ALA A 312 -25.51 -5.83 -8.04
N LEU A 313 -24.71 -5.80 -6.97
CA LEU A 313 -23.38 -6.43 -6.90
C LEU A 313 -23.44 -7.89 -6.45
N GLY A 314 -24.57 -8.36 -5.91
CA GLY A 314 -24.76 -9.74 -5.46
C GLY A 314 -23.88 -10.14 -4.26
N ARG A 315 -23.35 -9.15 -3.53
CA ARG A 315 -22.47 -9.32 -2.36
C ARG A 315 -22.89 -8.34 -1.26
N PRO A 316 -22.63 -8.64 0.03
CA PRO A 316 -22.86 -7.67 1.10
C PRO A 316 -21.95 -6.46 0.90
N VAL A 317 -22.54 -5.26 0.98
CA VAL A 317 -21.88 -3.98 0.73
C VAL A 317 -22.11 -3.11 1.95
N LYS A 318 -21.07 -2.39 2.37
CA LYS A 318 -21.14 -1.29 3.33
C LYS A 318 -20.87 0.02 2.60
N LEU A 319 -21.88 0.88 2.51
CA LEU A 319 -21.77 2.17 1.82
C LEU A 319 -21.40 3.28 2.81
N SER A 320 -20.25 3.93 2.57
CA SER A 320 -19.87 5.20 3.20
C SER A 320 -20.10 6.31 2.19
N LEU A 321 -21.02 7.21 2.49
CA LEU A 321 -21.46 8.26 1.57
C LEU A 321 -21.19 9.64 2.16
N ASP A 322 -20.31 10.39 1.52
CA ASP A 322 -20.06 11.79 1.82
C ASP A 322 -20.81 12.66 0.82
N GLN A 323 -21.71 13.52 1.30
CA GLN A 323 -22.47 14.45 0.47
C GLN A 323 -21.92 15.87 0.66
N PHE A 324 -21.81 16.63 -0.42
CA PHE A 324 -21.51 18.06 -0.36
C PHE A 324 -22.54 18.86 -1.15
N ARG A 325 -23.01 19.96 -0.55
CA ARG A 325 -23.98 20.84 -1.18
C ARG A 325 -23.30 21.78 -2.19
N VAL A 326 -23.69 21.71 -3.45
CA VAL A 326 -23.24 22.64 -4.51
C VAL A 326 -24.41 23.43 -5.08
N GLY A 327 -24.20 24.72 -5.34
CA GLY A 327 -25.19 25.63 -5.95
C GLY A 327 -25.43 25.31 -7.43
N THR A 328 -26.62 25.66 -7.93
CA THR A 328 -27.11 25.30 -9.27
C THR A 328 -26.62 26.22 -10.40
N ALA A 329 -25.55 26.99 -10.22
CA ALA A 329 -25.08 27.94 -11.23
C ALA A 329 -23.85 27.41 -11.98
N ALA A 330 -23.88 27.49 -13.32
CA ALA A 330 -22.87 26.98 -14.23
C ALA A 330 -21.46 27.61 -14.12
N GLY A 331 -21.25 28.58 -13.21
CA GLY A 331 -19.94 29.14 -12.85
C GLY A 331 -19.25 28.41 -11.68
N ASP A 332 -19.94 27.47 -11.01
CA ASP A 332 -19.46 26.85 -9.78
C ASP A 332 -18.61 25.58 -10.01
N ALA A 333 -18.42 25.12 -11.25
CA ALA A 333 -17.53 23.98 -11.51
C ALA A 333 -16.06 24.36 -11.21
N GLU A 334 -15.67 25.58 -11.58
CA GLU A 334 -14.35 26.14 -11.32
C GLU A 334 -14.21 26.53 -9.84
N ALA A 335 -15.26 27.07 -9.21
CA ALA A 335 -15.29 27.35 -7.77
C ALA A 335 -15.29 26.07 -6.93
N ALA A 336 -15.91 24.98 -7.38
CA ALA A 336 -15.87 23.65 -6.74
C ALA A 336 -14.51 22.96 -6.96
N GLN A 337 -13.87 23.17 -8.12
CA GLN A 337 -12.48 22.77 -8.32
C GLN A 337 -11.52 23.55 -7.42
N LEU A 338 -11.71 24.86 -7.27
CA LEU A 338 -10.94 25.69 -6.35
C LEU A 338 -11.22 25.34 -4.89
N ALA A 339 -12.48 25.06 -4.52
CA ALA A 339 -12.86 24.66 -3.18
C ALA A 339 -12.34 23.26 -2.85
N SER A 340 -12.35 22.32 -3.79
CA SER A 340 -11.76 20.99 -3.61
C SER A 340 -10.22 21.03 -3.58
N ALA A 341 -9.58 21.88 -4.39
CA ALA A 341 -8.13 22.12 -4.30
C ALA A 341 -7.76 22.77 -2.95
N SER A 342 -8.51 23.78 -2.52
CA SER A 342 -8.32 24.45 -1.23
C SER A 342 -8.65 23.51 -0.06
N ALA A 343 -9.59 22.58 -0.22
CA ALA A 343 -9.91 21.56 0.78
C ALA A 343 -8.82 20.48 0.84
N ARG A 344 -8.24 20.07 -0.30
CA ARG A 344 -7.05 19.20 -0.34
C ARG A 344 -5.87 19.86 0.35
N GLU A 345 -5.66 21.15 0.10
CA GLU A 345 -4.59 21.93 0.71
C GLU A 345 -4.84 22.16 2.21
N LYS A 346 -6.08 22.44 2.63
CA LYS A 346 -6.44 22.52 4.06
C LYS A 346 -6.28 21.17 4.76
N ALA A 347 -6.73 20.08 4.16
CA ALA A 347 -6.60 18.75 4.72
C ALA A 347 -5.14 18.30 4.79
N SER A 348 -4.31 18.65 3.80
CA SER A 348 -2.87 18.36 3.84
C SER A 348 -2.15 19.21 4.90
N LYS A 349 -2.46 20.50 5.01
CA LYS A 349 -1.94 21.39 6.06
C LYS A 349 -2.35 20.92 7.46
N GLU A 350 -3.59 20.48 7.63
CA GLU A 350 -4.09 19.99 8.91
C GLU A 350 -3.44 18.65 9.27
N ARG A 351 -3.29 17.71 8.33
CA ARG A 351 -2.51 16.48 8.55
C ARG A 351 -1.05 16.77 8.88
N ALA A 352 -0.44 17.73 8.18
CA ALA A 352 0.93 18.15 8.44
C ALA A 352 1.09 18.76 9.84
N ALA A 353 0.13 19.58 10.27
CA ALA A 353 0.10 20.15 11.62
C ALA A 353 -0.06 19.07 12.70
N VAL A 354 -0.97 18.10 12.51
CA VAL A 354 -1.14 16.93 13.39
C VAL A 354 0.17 16.13 13.51
N ALA A 355 0.82 15.84 12.37
CA ALA A 355 2.08 15.12 12.34
C ALA A 355 3.24 15.91 12.97
N MET A 356 3.23 17.24 12.85
CA MET A 356 4.22 18.11 13.48
C MET A 356 4.08 18.08 15.01
N VAL A 357 2.86 18.27 15.52
CA VAL A 357 2.55 18.18 16.96
C VAL A 357 2.93 16.81 17.53
N GLY A 358 2.61 15.73 16.81
CA GLY A 358 3.01 14.38 17.22
C GLY A 358 4.53 14.21 17.31
N ARG A 359 5.28 14.71 16.31
CA ARG A 359 6.75 14.64 16.31
C ARG A 359 7.39 15.48 17.42
N GLU A 360 6.93 16.71 17.63
CA GLU A 360 7.46 17.58 18.69
C GLU A 360 7.25 16.95 20.07
N MET A 361 6.06 16.40 20.31
CA MET A 361 5.77 15.72 21.57
C MET A 361 6.61 14.46 21.76
N ALA A 362 6.84 13.70 20.69
CA ALA A 362 7.68 12.51 20.73
C ALA A 362 9.14 12.83 21.11
N ILE A 363 9.70 13.89 20.51
CA ILE A 363 11.06 14.36 20.83
C ILE A 363 11.16 14.73 22.32
N LEU A 364 10.19 15.48 22.84
CA LEU A 364 10.20 15.93 24.23
C LEU A 364 9.95 14.80 25.24
N ALA A 365 9.11 13.84 24.88
CA ALA A 365 8.84 12.66 25.70
C ALA A 365 9.92 11.57 25.59
N GLY A 366 10.87 11.72 24.66
CA GLY A 366 11.93 10.73 24.42
C GLY A 366 11.39 9.40 23.90
N VAL A 367 10.37 9.45 23.03
CA VAL A 367 9.73 8.27 22.43
C VAL A 367 9.67 8.40 20.90
N SER A 368 9.29 7.33 20.20
CA SER A 368 9.03 7.41 18.76
C SER A 368 7.71 8.16 18.48
N PRO A 369 7.56 8.81 17.32
CA PRO A 369 6.32 9.48 16.92
C PRO A 369 5.08 8.57 16.98
N ASP A 370 5.25 7.27 16.76
CA ASP A 370 4.16 6.29 16.77
C ASP A 370 3.58 6.02 18.18
N ALA A 371 4.33 6.36 19.24
CA ALA A 371 3.88 6.22 20.61
C ALA A 371 2.99 7.38 21.07
N VAL A 372 2.83 8.42 20.25
CA VAL A 372 2.00 9.59 20.54
C VAL A 372 0.58 9.36 20.02
N LEU A 373 -0.39 9.42 20.92
CA LEU A 373 -1.80 9.37 20.57
C LEU A 373 -2.29 10.78 20.26
N VAL A 374 -2.69 11.02 19.01
CA VAL A 374 -3.24 12.31 18.57
C VAL A 374 -4.69 12.14 18.13
N ASP A 375 -5.62 12.66 18.91
CA ASP A 375 -7.05 12.76 18.60
C ASP A 375 -7.31 14.12 17.94
N ARG A 376 -7.51 14.09 16.61
CA ARG A 376 -7.75 15.29 15.80
C ARG A 376 -9.06 15.98 16.15
N ASP A 377 -10.11 15.21 16.44
CA ASP A 377 -11.46 15.76 16.65
C ASP A 377 -11.53 16.52 17.97
N LYS A 378 -10.84 16.00 19.00
CA LYS A 378 -10.75 16.65 20.32
C LYS A 378 -9.55 17.60 20.45
N ARG A 379 -8.70 17.68 19.42
CA ARG A 379 -7.39 18.36 19.46
C ARG A 379 -6.58 17.98 20.69
N LEU A 380 -6.57 16.69 21.01
CA LEU A 380 -5.90 16.13 22.18
C LEU A 380 -4.70 15.34 21.71
N ALA A 381 -3.54 15.64 22.28
CA ALA A 381 -2.31 14.96 21.96
C ALA A 381 -1.70 14.44 23.27
N GLN A 382 -1.52 13.12 23.37
CA GLN A 382 -1.14 12.43 24.60
C GLN A 382 0.05 11.49 24.38
N VAL A 383 1.01 11.50 25.30
CA VAL A 383 2.16 10.59 25.25
C VAL A 383 2.60 10.16 26.64
N ARG A 384 3.14 8.95 26.73
CA ARG A 384 3.86 8.47 27.92
C ARG A 384 5.33 8.79 27.80
N ALA A 385 5.86 9.54 28.76
CA ALA A 385 7.24 9.99 28.73
C ALA A 385 8.21 8.92 29.23
N THR A 386 9.39 8.86 28.60
CA THR A 386 10.52 8.04 29.03
C THR A 386 11.23 8.70 30.22
N PRO A 387 11.73 7.93 31.21
CA PRO A 387 12.54 8.46 32.30
C PRO A 387 13.77 9.23 31.81
N LEU A 388 13.89 10.48 32.24
CA LEU A 388 15.05 11.35 32.02
C LEU A 388 15.97 11.25 33.24
N PRO A 389 17.27 10.93 33.08
CA PRO A 389 18.21 10.85 34.19
C PRO A 389 18.23 12.15 35.00
N GLY A 390 17.95 12.06 36.31
CA GLY A 390 17.95 13.21 37.22
C GLY A 390 16.71 14.12 37.14
N ALA A 391 15.72 13.81 36.30
CA ALA A 391 14.48 14.60 36.22
C ALA A 391 13.50 14.24 37.34
N SER A 392 12.82 15.26 37.89
CA SER A 392 11.74 15.08 38.87
C SER A 392 10.36 15.23 38.20
N LEU A 393 9.29 14.88 38.91
CA LEU A 393 7.92 15.13 38.42
C LEU A 393 7.68 16.61 38.07
N ALA A 394 8.33 17.54 38.77
CA ALA A 394 8.25 18.97 38.49
C ALA A 394 8.83 19.30 37.11
N THR A 395 9.90 18.61 36.69
CA THR A 395 10.50 18.76 35.36
C THR A 395 9.50 18.37 34.27
N TYR A 396 8.81 17.24 34.42
CA TYR A 396 7.79 16.79 33.46
C TYR A 396 6.58 17.73 33.42
N ARG A 397 6.13 18.25 34.57
CA ARG A 397 5.06 19.24 34.61
C ARG A 397 5.45 20.55 33.91
N ALA A 398 6.68 21.01 34.09
CA ALA A 398 7.19 22.19 33.39
C ALA A 398 7.29 21.98 31.88
N LEU A 399 7.66 20.77 31.43
CA LEU A 399 7.66 20.40 30.01
C LEU A 399 6.25 20.43 29.43
N GLU A 400 5.26 19.84 30.10
CA GLU A 400 3.85 19.89 29.66
C GLU A 400 3.34 21.34 29.54
N GLN A 401 3.64 22.19 30.53
CA GLN A 401 3.25 23.60 30.51
C GLN A 401 3.89 24.39 29.35
N ARG A 402 5.17 24.15 29.06
CA ARG A 402 5.84 24.78 27.91
C ARG A 402 5.23 24.34 26.59
N MET A 403 4.89 23.06 26.44
CA MET A 403 4.21 22.56 25.24
C MET A 403 2.83 23.18 25.06
N ALA A 404 2.04 23.27 26.14
CA ALA A 404 0.73 23.90 26.11
C ALA A 404 0.78 25.39 25.74
N GLN A 405 1.89 26.08 26.08
CA GLN A 405 2.13 27.47 25.67
C GLN A 405 2.58 27.60 24.22
N ALA A 406 3.39 26.66 23.72
CA ALA A 406 3.87 26.66 22.35
C ALA A 406 2.75 26.42 21.33
N GLU A 407 1.79 25.54 21.67
CA GLU A 407 0.70 25.14 20.79
C GLU A 407 -0.68 25.29 21.48
N PRO A 408 -1.23 26.52 21.56
CA PRO A 408 -2.45 26.81 22.34
C PRO A 408 -3.71 26.12 21.78
N GLN A 409 -3.65 25.68 20.52
CA GLN A 409 -4.76 25.03 19.83
C GLN A 409 -4.93 23.56 20.22
N TRP A 410 -3.94 22.98 20.89
CA TRP A 410 -3.87 21.57 21.23
C TRP A 410 -3.85 21.37 22.74
N GLN A 411 -4.63 20.41 23.22
CA GLN A 411 -4.53 19.92 24.58
C GLN A 411 -3.39 18.91 24.66
N MET A 412 -2.27 19.34 25.22
CA MET A 412 -1.08 18.49 25.41
C MET A 412 -1.18 17.76 26.75
N GLN A 413 -1.05 16.43 26.74
CA GLN A 413 -1.07 15.62 27.94
C GLN A 413 0.16 14.72 28.03
N LEU A 414 1.02 15.01 29.00
CA LEU A 414 2.20 14.21 29.29
C LEU A 414 1.89 13.25 30.44
N ILE A 415 2.04 11.95 30.22
CA ILE A 415 1.97 10.94 31.28
C ILE A 415 3.40 10.72 31.81
N PRO A 416 3.75 11.21 33.00
CA PRO A 416 5.08 11.05 33.55
C PRO A 416 5.34 9.59 33.97
N PRO A 417 6.60 9.15 34.03
CA PRO A 417 6.94 7.90 34.69
C PRO A 417 6.64 7.98 36.20
N PRO A 418 6.35 6.84 36.87
CA PRO A 418 6.01 6.80 38.29
C PRO A 418 7.25 7.04 39.18
N LEU A 419 7.72 8.28 39.21
CA LEU A 419 8.82 8.75 40.07
C LEU A 419 8.31 9.07 41.49
N ALA A 420 9.21 9.17 42.46
CA ALA A 420 8.86 9.49 43.84
C ALA A 420 8.04 10.80 43.94
N LEU A 421 6.97 10.76 44.73
CA LEU A 421 6.09 11.90 44.98
C LEU A 421 6.71 12.81 46.05
N PRO A 422 6.51 14.14 45.97
CA PRO A 422 7.04 15.07 46.97
C PRO A 422 6.27 14.95 48.30
N SER A 423 6.99 15.10 49.41
CA SER A 423 6.35 15.22 50.74
C SER A 423 5.76 16.61 50.93
N ILE A 424 4.55 16.69 51.47
CA ILE A 424 3.81 17.95 51.60
C ILE A 424 4.16 18.61 52.93
N ARG A 425 4.67 19.85 52.88
CA ARG A 425 5.01 20.65 54.07
C ARG A 425 3.84 21.52 54.52
N PHE A 426 3.69 21.66 55.84
CA PHE A 426 2.64 22.45 56.49
C PHE A 426 3.25 23.54 57.37
N GLU A 427 2.58 24.70 57.43
CA GLU A 427 2.86 25.80 58.37
C GLU A 427 1.58 26.05 59.18
N GLY A 428 1.51 25.48 60.39
CA GLY A 428 0.27 25.45 61.17
C GLY A 428 -0.75 24.46 60.60
N ASP A 429 -2.00 24.88 60.44
CA ASP A 429 -3.10 24.07 59.89
C ASP A 429 -3.22 24.14 58.36
N GLU A 430 -2.43 24.97 57.68
CA GLU A 430 -2.46 25.13 56.23
C GLU A 430 -1.14 24.66 55.57
N PRO A 431 -1.18 24.16 54.32
CA PRO A 431 0.03 23.85 53.58
C PRO A 431 0.83 25.12 53.33
N SER A 432 2.15 25.06 53.51
CA SER A 432 3.01 26.18 53.14
C SER A 432 2.94 26.43 51.63
N SER A 433 3.41 27.58 51.14
CA SER A 433 3.41 27.89 49.69
C SER A 433 4.13 26.80 48.86
N ALA A 434 5.20 26.24 49.40
CA ALA A 434 5.88 25.08 48.84
C ALA A 434 5.02 23.81 48.93
N GLY A 435 4.41 23.53 50.09
CA GLY A 435 3.52 22.38 50.29
C GLY A 435 2.29 22.38 49.37
N ALA A 436 1.70 23.55 49.10
CA ALA A 436 0.59 23.69 48.15
C ALA A 436 1.03 23.35 46.71
N THR A 437 2.26 23.74 46.33
CA THR A 437 2.84 23.42 45.03
C THR A 437 3.12 21.92 44.90
N ASP A 438 3.66 21.31 45.95
CA ASP A 438 3.95 19.89 46.03
C ASP A 438 2.67 19.03 45.99
N LEU A 439 1.62 19.44 46.72
CA LEU A 439 0.30 18.82 46.67
C LEU A 439 -0.30 18.90 45.26
N ALA A 440 -0.22 20.08 44.63
CA ALA A 440 -0.69 20.24 43.25
C ALA A 440 0.09 19.36 42.27
N LEU A 441 1.39 19.14 42.51
CA LEU A 441 2.24 18.27 41.69
C LEU A 441 1.86 16.80 41.86
N ALA A 442 1.59 16.36 43.08
CA ALA A 442 1.11 15.01 43.37
C ALA A 442 -0.25 14.75 42.71
N ILE A 443 -1.21 15.68 42.82
CA ILE A 443 -2.52 15.60 42.17
C ILE A 443 -2.37 15.47 40.65
N TRP A 444 -1.50 16.29 40.05
CA TRP A 444 -1.23 16.26 38.62
C TRP A 444 -0.68 14.90 38.17
N ALA A 445 0.37 14.40 38.83
CA ALA A 445 1.00 13.13 38.48
C ALA A 445 0.04 11.94 38.64
N ALA A 446 -0.75 11.92 39.72
CA ALA A 446 -1.71 10.85 39.99
C ALA A 446 -2.86 10.82 38.97
N ARG A 447 -3.39 11.99 38.57
CA ARG A 447 -4.41 12.08 37.52
C ARG A 447 -3.91 11.58 36.16
N ARG A 448 -2.65 11.86 35.83
CA ARG A 448 -2.05 11.47 34.54
C ARG A 448 -1.71 9.98 34.48
N THR A 449 -1.17 9.43 35.56
CA THR A 449 -0.78 8.02 35.63
C THR A 449 -1.96 7.10 35.93
N GLY A 450 -3.01 7.61 36.57
CA GLY A 450 -4.15 6.81 37.04
C GLY A 450 -3.81 5.90 38.23
N LEU A 451 -2.63 6.06 38.83
CA LEU A 451 -2.16 5.25 39.95
C LEU A 451 -2.78 5.74 41.27
N PRO A 452 -3.13 4.83 42.20
CA PRO A 452 -3.57 5.20 43.53
C PRO A 452 -2.40 5.73 44.37
N VAL A 453 -2.72 6.55 45.37
CA VAL A 453 -1.74 7.27 46.20
C VAL A 453 -1.93 6.90 47.67
N ASN A 454 -0.83 6.64 48.37
CA ASN A 454 -0.76 6.45 49.81
C ASN A 454 -0.38 7.77 50.47
N VAL A 455 -1.14 8.18 51.49
CA VAL A 455 -0.81 9.34 52.33
C VAL A 455 -0.39 8.82 53.70
N GLY A 456 0.81 9.20 54.15
CA GLY A 456 1.35 8.79 55.44
C GLY A 456 1.04 9.77 56.57
N GLY A 457 0.71 9.25 57.75
CA GLY A 457 0.60 10.03 59.00
C GLY A 457 -0.84 10.21 59.51
N GLU A 458 -0.95 10.78 60.71
CA GLU A 458 -2.21 10.99 61.43
C GLU A 458 -2.33 12.45 61.92
N GLY A 459 -3.51 13.05 61.75
CA GLY A 459 -3.85 14.41 62.18
C GLY A 459 -4.53 15.26 61.10
N ALA A 460 -4.90 16.50 61.45
CA ALA A 460 -5.64 17.43 60.59
C ALA A 460 -4.95 17.69 59.23
N ALA A 461 -3.61 17.73 59.20
CA ALA A 461 -2.84 17.89 57.97
C ALA A 461 -2.97 16.69 57.01
N ALA A 462 -2.99 15.46 57.52
CA ALA A 462 -3.17 14.25 56.70
C ALA A 462 -4.60 14.16 56.15
N ASP A 463 -5.60 14.50 56.98
CA ASP A 463 -7.01 14.58 56.57
C ASP A 463 -7.24 15.64 55.48
N TYR A 464 -6.55 16.78 55.57
CA TYR A 464 -6.57 17.81 54.54
C TYR A 464 -6.08 17.28 53.18
N VAL A 465 -4.92 16.61 53.16
CA VAL A 465 -4.35 16.02 51.93
C VAL A 465 -5.27 14.93 51.36
N LEU A 466 -5.77 14.03 52.21
CA LEU A 466 -6.70 12.98 51.80
C LEU A 466 -7.99 13.55 51.18
N THR A 467 -8.54 14.60 51.78
CA THR A 467 -9.74 15.28 51.28
C THR A 467 -9.48 15.91 49.92
N LYS A 468 -8.36 16.64 49.75
CA LYS A 468 -8.01 17.26 48.47
C LYS A 468 -7.74 16.26 47.36
N LEU A 469 -7.11 15.12 47.66
CA LEU A 469 -6.89 14.05 46.69
C LEU A 469 -8.21 13.37 46.28
N ARG A 470 -9.14 13.15 47.21
CA ARG A 470 -10.48 12.60 46.93
C ARG A 470 -11.34 13.57 46.11
N GLU A 471 -11.36 14.86 46.47
CA GLU A 471 -12.01 15.92 45.68
C GLU A 471 -11.46 15.96 44.25
N ALA A 472 -10.17 15.67 44.08
CA ALA A 472 -9.54 15.59 42.78
C ALA A 472 -9.85 14.31 41.99
N GLY A 473 -10.61 13.35 42.56
CA GLY A 473 -11.01 12.09 41.94
C GLY A 473 -9.94 10.99 41.97
N ILE A 474 -8.93 11.12 42.83
CA ILE A 474 -7.82 10.17 42.94
C ILE A 474 -8.18 9.09 43.98
N LYS A 475 -7.83 7.84 43.69
CA LYS A 475 -7.95 6.74 44.66
C LYS A 475 -6.86 6.87 45.72
N VAL A 476 -7.24 6.98 46.98
CA VAL A 476 -6.32 7.26 48.09
C VAL A 476 -6.44 6.22 49.19
N GLN A 477 -5.31 5.78 49.74
CA GLN A 477 -5.24 4.95 50.95
C GLN A 477 -4.44 5.70 52.03
N SER A 478 -4.75 5.44 53.29
CA SER A 478 -4.03 6.00 54.44
C SER A 478 -3.11 4.95 55.02
N ASN A 479 -1.86 5.32 55.31
CA ASN A 479 -0.91 4.48 56.02
C ASN A 479 -0.41 5.22 57.27
N GLY A 480 -0.42 4.59 58.44
CA GLY A 480 -0.10 5.23 59.74
C GLY A 480 1.37 5.62 59.94
N SER A 481 2.19 5.65 58.88
CA SER A 481 3.63 5.95 58.97
C SER A 481 3.87 7.45 59.10
N ARG A 482 4.45 7.89 60.22
CA ARG A 482 4.74 9.30 60.52
C ARG A 482 6.21 9.61 60.23
N ASN A 483 6.49 10.66 59.45
CA ASN A 483 7.83 11.24 59.36
C ASN A 483 8.06 12.21 60.53
N SER A 484 9.28 12.25 61.07
CA SER A 484 9.68 13.08 62.21
C SER A 484 9.79 14.59 61.91
N ASP A 485 9.65 14.99 60.65
CA ASP A 485 10.01 16.32 60.14
C ASP A 485 8.81 17.24 59.87
N GLY A 486 7.61 16.89 60.38
CA GLY A 486 6.38 17.67 60.18
C GLY A 486 5.81 17.68 58.76
N SER A 487 6.48 17.01 57.80
CA SER A 487 5.98 16.79 56.44
C SER A 487 5.13 15.52 56.35
N ILE A 488 4.07 15.55 55.53
CA ILE A 488 3.24 14.39 55.21
C ILE A 488 3.85 13.66 54.00
N PRO A 489 4.39 12.43 54.17
CA PRO A 489 4.91 11.66 53.04
C PRO A 489 3.75 11.17 52.17
N VAL A 490 3.99 11.17 50.86
CA VAL A 490 3.02 10.74 49.85
C VAL A 490 3.75 9.78 48.93
N ASP A 491 3.20 8.59 48.72
CA ASP A 491 3.82 7.52 47.94
C ASP A 491 2.81 6.88 46.98
N TRP A 492 3.29 6.18 45.96
CA TRP A 492 2.42 5.39 45.10
C TRP A 492 1.91 4.15 45.84
N ALA A 493 0.61 3.86 45.70
CA ALA A 493 0.02 2.60 46.16
C ALA A 493 0.16 1.57 45.04
N LEU A 494 1.36 1.02 44.86
CA LEU A 494 1.68 0.03 43.83
C LEU A 494 1.25 -1.39 44.24
#